data_AF-A0A7J9N894-F1
#
_entry.id   AF-A0A7J9N894-F1
#
_cell.length_a   1.000
_cell.length_b   1.000
_cell.length_c   1.000
_cell.angle_alpha   90.00
_cell.angle_beta   90.00
_cell.angle_gamma   90.00
#
_symmetry.space_group_name_H-M   'P 1'
#
loop_
_entity.id
_entity.type
_entity.pdbx_description
1 polymer ?
#
loop_
_entity_poly.entity_id
_entity_poly.type
_entity_poly.pdbx_seq_one_letter_code
_entity_poly.pdbx_strand_id
1 'polypeptide(L)'
;MAILLNLQEEDIKWRAPWLLRDEILYRCGNFDWLSLLGIWGAIGYVPLLVLRQYRSRQFIPATQGIADCEFSYRDDGYRKRIQEISSAWKQTHRMKRLVVGSMTTLEYNEWWVRRINDNKHKLSLKNSQLIDEHLWIIPSELEIIKQDFERKNTDLEKKIEQIEEEKMNLRLDIDVQKLDNEKLRKGKNKVEKELDSLMTDYKKL
;
A
#
# COMPACT_ATOMS: atom_id res chain seq x y z
N MET A 1 11.26 -32.33 4.82
CA MET A 1 10.22 -31.36 4.39
C MET A 1 10.22 -31.31 2.87
N ALA A 2 9.24 -31.93 2.20
CA ALA A 2 9.23 -32.12 0.75
C ALA A 2 7.87 -31.73 0.12
N ILE A 3 7.23 -30.70 0.66
CA ILE A 3 5.86 -30.32 0.27
C ILE A 3 5.83 -29.62 -1.12
N LEU A 4 6.97 -29.12 -1.62
CA LEU A 4 7.03 -28.31 -2.84
C LEU A 4 7.64 -29.03 -4.07
N LEU A 5 8.08 -30.28 -3.95
CA LEU A 5 8.83 -30.95 -5.02
C LEU A 5 7.96 -31.47 -6.18
N ASN A 6 6.65 -31.63 -5.98
CA ASN A 6 5.74 -32.22 -6.95
C ASN A 6 4.67 -31.25 -7.49
N LEU A 7 4.79 -29.95 -7.20
CA LEU A 7 3.85 -28.94 -7.71
C LEU A 7 4.09 -28.69 -9.20
N GLN A 8 3.03 -28.78 -10.01
CA GLN A 8 3.03 -28.32 -11.39
C GLN A 8 2.70 -26.81 -11.45
N GLU A 9 2.91 -26.17 -12.60
CA GLU A 9 2.61 -24.74 -12.76
C GLU A 9 1.12 -24.44 -12.51
N GLU A 10 0.23 -25.39 -12.84
CA GLU A 10 -1.21 -25.27 -12.63
C GLU A 10 -1.62 -25.34 -11.15
N ASP A 11 -0.81 -26.02 -10.32
CA ASP A 11 -1.07 -26.16 -8.88
C ASP A 11 -0.72 -24.87 -8.11
N ILE A 12 0.05 -23.97 -8.73
CA ILE A 12 0.55 -22.76 -8.08
C ILE A 12 -0.29 -21.55 -8.47
N LYS A 13 -1.13 -21.13 -7.52
CA LYS A 13 -1.86 -19.87 -7.65
C LYS A 13 -0.99 -18.69 -7.18
N TRP A 14 -0.38 -18.00 -8.14
CA TRP A 14 0.40 -16.76 -7.89
C TRP A 14 -0.44 -15.56 -7.43
N ARG A 15 -1.74 -15.74 -7.20
CA ARG A 15 -2.67 -14.67 -6.81
C ARG A 15 -2.82 -14.62 -5.31
N ALA A 16 -2.60 -13.46 -4.72
CA ALA A 16 -3.20 -13.10 -3.44
C ALA A 16 -4.68 -12.73 -3.69
N PRO A 17 -5.67 -13.50 -3.18
CA PRO A 17 -7.09 -13.23 -3.45
C PRO A 17 -7.53 -11.81 -3.06
N TRP A 18 -6.88 -11.24 -2.04
CA TRP A 18 -7.10 -9.90 -1.50
C TRP A 18 -6.37 -8.78 -2.25
N LEU A 19 -5.44 -9.09 -3.16
CA LEU A 19 -4.70 -8.08 -3.93
C LEU A 19 -5.53 -7.65 -5.16
N LEU A 20 -6.51 -6.79 -4.91
CA LEU A 20 -7.44 -6.26 -5.92
C LEU A 20 -7.01 -4.88 -6.47
N ARG A 21 -5.70 -4.58 -6.48
CA ARG A 21 -5.24 -3.29 -7.02
C ARG A 21 -5.26 -3.31 -8.55
N ASP A 22 -5.91 -2.31 -9.13
CA ASP A 22 -5.96 -2.08 -10.58
C ASP A 22 -4.74 -1.30 -11.10
N GLU A 23 -3.89 -0.82 -10.19
CA GLU A 23 -2.66 -0.11 -10.50
C GLU A 23 -1.45 -0.87 -9.99
N ILE A 24 -0.41 -0.92 -10.81
CA ILE A 24 0.87 -1.53 -10.49
C ILE A 24 1.90 -0.40 -10.41
N LEU A 25 2.48 -0.21 -9.23
CA LEU A 25 3.66 0.62 -9.06
C LEU A 25 4.83 -0.11 -9.72
N TYR A 26 5.54 0.53 -10.65
CA TYR A 26 6.60 -0.13 -11.40
C TYR A 26 7.90 0.67 -11.53
N ARG A 27 7.84 2.00 -11.30
CA ARG A 27 8.98 2.89 -11.42
C ARG A 27 8.96 3.95 -10.32
N CYS A 28 10.15 4.35 -9.89
CA CYS A 28 10.39 5.31 -8.82
C CYS A 28 11.45 6.33 -9.29
N GLY A 29 11.07 7.60 -9.43
CA GLY A 29 11.91 8.60 -10.11
C GLY A 29 12.34 8.12 -11.50
N ASN A 30 13.65 8.05 -11.72
CA ASN A 30 14.27 7.58 -12.97
C ASN A 30 14.61 6.08 -12.97
N PHE A 31 14.24 5.33 -11.92
CA PHE A 31 14.58 3.92 -11.78
C PHE A 31 13.41 3.03 -12.23
N ASP A 32 13.67 2.10 -13.15
CA ASP A 32 12.70 1.10 -13.63
C ASP A 32 12.40 -0.03 -12.60
N TRP A 33 12.82 0.19 -11.36
CA TRP A 33 12.64 -0.69 -10.22
C TRP A 33 12.40 0.15 -8.97
N LEU A 34 11.99 -0.52 -7.90
CA LEU A 34 11.71 0.08 -6.60
C LEU A 34 12.84 -0.28 -5.63
N SER A 35 13.43 0.70 -4.97
CA SER A 35 14.35 0.46 -3.87
C SER A 35 13.54 0.25 -2.59
N LEU A 36 13.47 -1.00 -2.12
CA LEU A 36 12.82 -1.33 -0.85
C LEU A 36 13.84 -1.17 0.27
N LEU A 37 13.56 -0.23 1.18
CA LEU A 37 14.36 -0.01 2.37
C LEU A 37 14.00 -1.08 3.42
N GLY A 38 15.00 -1.83 3.84
CA GLY A 38 14.94 -2.78 4.93
C GLY A 38 15.77 -2.33 6.13
N ILE A 39 15.84 -3.21 7.13
CA ILE A 39 16.60 -2.97 8.37
C ILE A 39 18.13 -3.01 8.16
N TRP A 40 18.60 -3.73 7.14
CA TRP A 40 20.04 -3.89 6.87
C TRP A 40 20.55 -2.99 5.73
N GLY A 41 19.65 -2.29 5.03
CA GLY A 41 19.99 -1.46 3.87
C GLY A 41 18.82 -1.41 2.89
N ALA A 42 19.09 -1.54 1.60
CA ALA A 42 18.03 -1.60 0.59
C ALA A 42 18.26 -2.72 -0.42
N ILE A 43 17.16 -3.14 -1.05
CA ILE A 43 17.20 -4.08 -2.17
C ILE A 43 16.35 -3.56 -3.33
N GLY A 44 16.80 -3.85 -4.56
CA GLY A 44 16.02 -3.58 -5.77
C GLY A 44 14.90 -4.60 -5.94
N TYR A 45 13.67 -4.12 -6.03
CA TYR A 45 12.50 -4.90 -6.39
C TYR A 45 11.98 -4.46 -7.75
N VAL A 46 11.74 -5.41 -8.66
CA VAL A 46 11.16 -5.14 -9.98
C VAL A 46 9.73 -5.70 -10.01
N PRO A 47 8.70 -4.88 -9.77
CA PRO A 47 7.30 -5.31 -9.78
C PRO A 47 6.88 -5.95 -11.11
N LEU A 48 7.52 -5.52 -12.20
CA LEU A 48 7.26 -6.05 -13.54
C LEU A 48 7.66 -7.52 -13.70
N LEU A 49 8.45 -8.10 -12.79
CA LEU A 49 8.76 -9.54 -12.79
C LEU A 49 7.63 -10.42 -12.28
N VAL A 50 6.65 -9.84 -11.59
CA VAL A 50 5.59 -10.58 -10.89
C VAL A 50 4.19 -10.16 -11.34
N LEU A 51 4.06 -9.73 -12.60
CA LEU A 51 2.79 -9.30 -13.18
C LEU A 51 1.71 -10.38 -13.18
N ARG A 52 2.14 -11.66 -13.15
CA ARG A 52 1.24 -12.81 -12.95
C ARG A 52 0.40 -12.67 -11.68
N GLN A 53 0.95 -12.10 -10.60
CA GLN A 53 0.21 -11.85 -9.34
C GLN A 53 -0.98 -10.90 -9.54
N TYR A 54 -0.85 -10.00 -10.52
CA TYR A 54 -1.85 -9.01 -10.86
C TYR A 54 -2.76 -9.44 -12.03
N ARG A 55 -2.70 -10.68 -12.54
CA ARG A 55 -3.44 -11.09 -13.77
C ARG A 55 -3.10 -10.27 -15.02
N SER A 56 -1.89 -9.72 -15.04
CA SER A 56 -1.34 -9.04 -16.21
C SER A 56 -0.45 -9.97 -17.01
N ARG A 57 -0.37 -9.74 -18.33
CA ARG A 57 0.57 -10.46 -19.20
C ARG A 57 2.00 -10.20 -18.76
N GLN A 58 2.76 -11.28 -18.58
CA GLN A 58 4.15 -11.25 -18.21
C GLN A 58 5.03 -11.01 -19.45
N PHE A 59 5.95 -10.07 -19.34
CA PHE A 59 6.95 -9.75 -20.36
C PHE A 59 8.34 -9.66 -19.72
N ILE A 60 9.39 -9.53 -20.55
CA ILE A 60 10.78 -9.37 -20.11
C ILE A 60 10.97 -7.92 -19.63
N PRO A 61 11.12 -7.64 -18.32
CA PRO A 61 11.30 -6.28 -17.85
C PRO A 61 12.75 -5.83 -17.97
N ALA A 62 12.94 -4.52 -18.01
CA ALA A 62 14.25 -3.92 -17.82
C ALA A 62 14.72 -4.21 -16.38
N THR A 63 15.84 -4.93 -16.25
CA THR A 63 16.49 -5.20 -14.96
C THR A 63 17.92 -4.66 -14.90
N GLN A 64 18.30 -3.80 -15.84
CA GLN A 64 19.59 -3.14 -15.82
C GLN A 64 19.69 -2.24 -14.58
N GLY A 65 20.81 -2.25 -13.86
CA GLY A 65 21.01 -1.41 -12.67
C GLY A 65 20.29 -1.88 -11.40
N ILE A 66 19.53 -2.97 -11.44
CA ILE A 66 18.90 -3.53 -10.22
C ILE A 66 19.93 -3.90 -9.15
N ALA A 67 21.10 -4.38 -9.57
CA ALA A 67 22.21 -4.76 -8.69
C ALA A 67 22.80 -3.54 -7.97
N ASP A 68 22.77 -2.37 -8.61
CA ASP A 68 23.27 -1.12 -8.01
C ASP A 68 22.32 -0.60 -6.93
N CYS A 69 21.09 -1.12 -6.88
CA CYS A 69 20.08 -0.75 -5.92
C CYS A 69 20.29 -1.39 -4.55
N GLU A 70 21.06 -2.47 -4.48
CA GLU A 70 21.41 -3.14 -3.24
C GLU A 70 22.54 -2.35 -2.53
N PHE A 71 22.35 -2.09 -1.24
CA PHE A 71 23.41 -1.57 -0.37
C PHE A 71 23.11 -1.94 1.07
N SER A 72 24.14 -1.90 1.92
CA SER A 72 24.03 -2.05 3.36
C SER A 72 24.20 -0.71 4.08
N TYR A 73 23.61 -0.55 5.28
CA TYR A 73 23.87 0.63 6.10
C TYR A 73 25.31 0.73 6.63
N ARG A 74 26.09 -0.35 6.51
CA ARG A 74 27.51 -0.37 6.87
C ARG A 74 28.40 0.20 5.76
N ASP A 75 27.87 0.30 4.54
CA ASP A 75 28.61 0.82 3.39
C ASP A 75 28.81 2.33 3.52
N ASP A 76 29.92 2.82 2.97
CA ASP A 76 30.18 4.24 2.89
C ASP A 76 29.17 4.93 1.95
N GLY A 77 28.79 6.16 2.29
CA GLY A 77 27.83 6.93 1.49
C GLY A 77 26.37 6.45 1.57
N TYR A 78 25.99 5.52 2.47
CA TYR A 78 24.60 5.06 2.63
C TYR A 78 23.59 6.21 2.82
N ARG A 79 23.99 7.30 3.49
CA ARG A 79 23.13 8.48 3.70
C ARG A 79 22.73 9.14 2.38
N LYS A 80 23.66 9.21 1.43
CA LYS A 80 23.39 9.76 0.09
C LYS A 80 22.43 8.84 -0.67
N ARG A 81 22.65 7.52 -0.64
CA ARG A 81 21.73 6.53 -1.22
C ARG A 81 20.31 6.64 -0.63
N ILE A 82 20.20 6.79 0.68
CA ILE A 82 18.90 6.97 1.35
C ILE A 82 18.19 8.24 0.88
N GLN A 83 18.92 9.34 0.71
CA GLN A 83 18.35 10.59 0.18
C GLN A 83 17.88 10.46 -1.28
N GLU A 84 18.67 9.79 -2.12
CA GLU A 84 18.33 9.51 -3.52
C GLU A 84 17.05 8.66 -3.60
N ILE A 85 17.00 7.58 -2.81
CA ILE A 85 15.83 6.70 -2.72
C ILE A 85 14.62 7.48 -2.22
N SER A 86 14.75 8.20 -1.11
CA SER A 86 13.65 8.98 -0.53
C SER A 86 13.13 10.04 -1.51
N SER A 87 14.01 10.61 -2.32
CA SER A 87 13.63 11.58 -3.36
C SER A 87 12.92 10.90 -4.53
N ALA A 88 13.41 9.74 -4.98
CA ALA A 88 12.75 8.94 -6.01
C ALA A 88 11.34 8.52 -5.58
N TRP A 89 11.15 8.15 -4.31
CA TRP A 89 9.85 7.76 -3.74
C TRP A 89 8.82 8.89 -3.74
N LYS A 90 9.23 10.15 -3.87
CA LYS A 90 8.30 11.27 -4.10
C LYS A 90 7.71 11.27 -5.51
N GLN A 91 8.35 10.56 -6.45
CA GLN A 91 7.99 10.51 -7.87
C GLN A 91 7.65 9.06 -8.28
N THR A 92 6.49 8.58 -7.82
CA THR A 92 6.05 7.21 -8.15
C THR A 92 5.31 7.16 -9.48
N HIS A 93 5.62 6.15 -10.29
CA HIS A 93 4.96 5.90 -11.56
C HIS A 93 4.18 4.60 -11.50
N ARG A 94 2.89 4.69 -11.85
CA ARG A 94 1.95 3.58 -11.83
C ARG A 94 1.39 3.34 -13.21
N MET A 95 1.13 2.08 -13.53
CA MET A 95 0.44 1.69 -14.75
C MET A 95 -0.86 0.97 -14.40
N LYS A 96 -1.87 1.12 -15.25
CA LYS A 96 -3.11 0.36 -15.14
C LYS A 96 -2.84 -1.10 -15.49
N ARG A 97 -3.43 -2.00 -14.72
CA ARG A 97 -3.46 -3.44 -14.98
C ARG A 97 -4.17 -3.69 -16.32
N LEU A 98 -3.55 -4.49 -17.18
CA LEU A 98 -4.18 -5.01 -18.39
C LEU A 98 -4.57 -6.46 -18.15
N VAL A 99 -5.88 -6.74 -18.11
CA VAL A 99 -6.40 -8.10 -17.96
C VAL A 99 -6.29 -8.81 -19.31
N VAL A 100 -5.43 -9.83 -19.41
CA VAL A 100 -5.18 -10.58 -20.64
C VAL A 100 -5.31 -12.08 -20.35
N GLY A 101 -5.93 -12.82 -21.28
CA GLY A 101 -6.22 -14.26 -21.13
C GLY A 101 -4.97 -15.15 -21.06
N SER A 102 -3.97 -14.93 -21.94
CA SER A 102 -2.68 -15.62 -21.88
C SER A 102 -1.70 -14.84 -21.00
N MET A 103 -1.27 -15.42 -19.88
CA MET A 103 -0.47 -14.71 -18.88
C MET A 103 1.03 -14.67 -19.19
N THR A 104 1.52 -15.48 -20.14
CA THR A 104 2.96 -15.64 -20.43
C THR A 104 3.21 -15.71 -21.93
N THR A 105 4.34 -15.17 -22.38
CA THR A 105 4.80 -15.33 -23.76
C THR A 105 5.92 -16.37 -23.82
N LEU A 106 6.13 -16.97 -25.00
CA LEU A 106 7.18 -17.96 -25.20
C LEU A 106 8.56 -17.35 -24.91
N GLU A 107 8.79 -16.12 -25.35
CA GLU A 107 10.03 -15.37 -25.15
C GLU A 107 10.32 -15.12 -23.66
N TYR A 108 9.28 -14.84 -22.87
CA TYR A 108 9.42 -14.70 -21.42
C TYR A 108 9.89 -16.01 -20.76
N ASN A 109 9.33 -17.15 -21.18
CA ASN A 109 9.70 -18.44 -20.62
C ASN A 109 11.15 -18.79 -20.97
N GLU A 110 11.58 -18.59 -22.22
CA GLU A 110 12.97 -18.80 -22.63
C GLU A 110 13.94 -17.92 -21.83
N TRP A 111 13.61 -16.65 -21.67
CA TRP A 111 14.41 -15.71 -20.90
C TRP A 111 14.48 -16.10 -19.42
N TRP A 112 13.38 -16.57 -18.83
CA TRP A 112 13.33 -17.01 -17.44
C TRP A 112 14.21 -18.25 -17.20
N VAL A 113 14.18 -19.23 -18.10
CA VAL A 113 15.04 -20.43 -18.04
C VAL A 113 16.51 -20.05 -18.09
N ARG A 114 16.90 -19.12 -18.98
CA ARG A 114 18.30 -18.63 -19.06
C ARG A 114 18.76 -18.01 -17.74
N ARG A 115 17.94 -17.13 -17.16
CA ARG A 115 18.25 -16.47 -15.89
C ARG A 115 18.45 -17.45 -14.73
N ILE A 116 17.65 -18.52 -14.64
CA ILE A 116 17.81 -19.54 -13.59
C ILE A 116 19.20 -20.16 -13.66
N ASN A 117 19.66 -20.48 -14.87
CA ASN A 117 20.98 -21.06 -15.07
C ASN A 117 22.09 -20.08 -14.67
N ASP A 118 21.94 -18.79 -15.02
CA ASP A 118 22.90 -17.74 -14.64
C ASP A 118 22.99 -17.55 -13.12
N ASN A 119 21.84 -17.55 -12.42
CA ASN A 119 21.79 -17.38 -10.96
C ASN A 119 22.33 -18.60 -10.20
N LYS A 120 22.20 -19.81 -10.75
CA LYS A 120 22.65 -21.06 -10.10
C LYS A 120 24.17 -21.07 -9.86
N HIS A 121 24.94 -20.41 -10.72
CA HIS A 121 26.39 -20.27 -10.57
C HIS A 121 26.82 -19.16 -9.59
N LYS A 122 25.96 -18.16 -9.35
CA LYS A 122 26.25 -17.02 -8.45
C LYS A 122 26.00 -17.32 -6.97
N LEU A 123 25.25 -18.39 -6.67
CA LEU A 123 25.09 -19.01 -5.34
C LEU A 123 26.38 -19.72 -4.89
N SER A 124 27.52 -19.02 -4.87
CA SER A 124 28.75 -19.59 -4.31
C SER A 124 28.70 -19.59 -2.78
N LEU A 125 29.30 -20.64 -2.21
CA LEU A 125 29.37 -21.08 -0.80
C LEU A 125 29.51 -19.98 0.28
N LYS A 126 29.99 -18.77 -0.07
CA LYS A 126 30.16 -17.63 0.84
C LYS A 126 28.85 -17.09 1.41
N ASN A 127 27.77 -17.09 0.63
CA ASN A 127 26.48 -16.53 1.07
C ASN A 127 25.76 -17.44 2.06
N SER A 128 25.97 -18.76 1.97
CA SER A 128 25.34 -19.73 2.88
C SER A 128 25.85 -19.62 4.32
N GLN A 129 27.14 -19.32 4.52
CA GLN A 129 27.70 -19.08 5.86
C GLN A 129 27.25 -17.73 6.46
N LEU A 130 27.17 -16.67 5.65
CA LEU A 130 26.70 -15.36 6.11
C LEU A 130 25.21 -15.34 6.47
N ILE A 131 24.36 -16.04 5.71
CA ILE A 131 22.93 -16.14 5.99
C ILE A 131 22.68 -16.80 7.36
N ASP A 132 23.44 -17.84 7.71
CA ASP A 132 23.27 -18.59 8.96
C ASP A 132 23.65 -17.76 10.20
N GLU A 133 24.75 -16.99 10.13
CA GLU A 133 25.16 -16.08 11.21
C GLU A 133 24.18 -14.90 11.41
N HIS A 134 23.60 -14.37 10.32
CA HIS A 134 22.65 -13.26 10.42
C HIS A 134 21.30 -13.72 10.98
N LEU A 135 20.81 -14.91 10.60
CA LEU A 135 19.56 -15.48 11.12
C LEU A 135 19.55 -15.68 12.65
N TRP A 136 20.72 -15.77 13.30
CA TRP A 136 20.83 -15.97 14.75
C TRP A 136 20.74 -14.67 15.57
N ILE A 137 21.14 -13.52 15.00
CA ILE A 137 21.03 -12.18 15.64
C ILE A 137 19.65 -11.55 15.39
N ILE A 138 18.99 -11.95 14.29
CA ILE A 138 17.71 -11.42 13.79
C ILE A 138 16.47 -11.57 14.71
N PRO A 139 16.33 -12.55 15.63
CA PRO A 139 15.09 -12.70 16.39
C PRO A 139 14.75 -11.53 17.32
N SER A 140 15.74 -10.96 18.03
CA SER A 140 15.47 -9.99 19.10
C SER A 140 15.10 -8.60 18.58
N GLU A 141 15.82 -8.08 17.59
CA GLU A 141 15.53 -6.75 17.02
C GLU A 141 14.21 -6.73 16.24
N LEU A 142 13.89 -7.82 15.52
CA LEU A 142 12.61 -7.95 14.82
C LEU A 142 11.44 -8.07 15.79
N GLU A 143 11.61 -8.80 16.89
CA GLU A 143 10.57 -8.93 17.91
C GLU A 143 10.28 -7.59 18.60
N ILE A 144 11.31 -6.79 18.86
CA ILE A 144 11.16 -5.42 19.38
C ILE A 144 10.42 -4.52 18.36
N ILE A 145 10.84 -4.51 17.09
CA ILE A 145 10.21 -3.68 16.05
C ILE A 145 8.75 -4.11 15.82
N LYS A 146 8.48 -5.41 15.84
CA LYS A 146 7.12 -5.96 15.70
C LYS A 146 6.23 -5.50 16.86
N GLN A 147 6.70 -5.58 18.09
CA GLN A 147 5.96 -5.10 19.27
C GLN A 147 5.68 -3.60 19.20
N ASP A 148 6.67 -2.79 18.76
CA ASP A 148 6.49 -1.36 18.57
C ASP A 148 5.46 -1.03 17.48
N PHE A 149 5.45 -1.81 16.39
CA PHE A 149 4.45 -1.68 15.33
C PHE A 149 3.06 -2.05 15.82
N GLU A 150 2.91 -3.16 16.54
CA GLU A 150 1.64 -3.57 17.16
C GLU A 150 1.12 -2.52 18.14
N ARG A 151 2.00 -1.93 18.96
CA ARG A 151 1.64 -0.85 19.88
C ARG A 151 1.16 0.41 19.13
N LYS A 152 1.84 0.81 18.06
CA LYS A 152 1.39 1.95 17.24
C LYS A 152 0.06 1.66 16.54
N ASN A 153 -0.14 0.43 16.07
CA ASN A 153 -1.37 0.06 15.39
C ASN A 153 -2.58 0.09 16.34
N THR A 154 -2.42 -0.41 17.57
CA THR A 154 -3.46 -0.33 18.60
C THR A 154 -3.77 1.11 19.03
N ASP A 155 -2.78 2.01 19.10
CA ASP A 155 -3.00 3.43 19.35
C ASP A 155 -3.81 4.11 18.23
N LEU A 156 -3.51 3.75 16.97
CA LEU A 156 -4.27 4.23 15.81
C LEU A 156 -5.70 3.70 15.79
N GLU A 157 -5.92 2.44 16.12
CA GLU A 157 -7.26 1.84 16.22
C GLU A 157 -8.12 2.56 17.26
N LYS A 158 -7.57 2.87 18.45
CA LYS A 158 -8.26 3.67 19.47
C LYS A 158 -8.60 5.07 19.00
N LYS A 159 -7.69 5.75 18.29
CA LYS A 159 -7.95 7.07 17.70
C LYS A 159 -9.06 7.02 16.65
N ILE A 160 -9.11 5.96 15.85
CA ILE A 160 -10.17 5.76 14.86
C ILE A 160 -11.52 5.60 15.58
N GLU A 161 -11.59 4.76 16.60
CA GLU A 161 -12.82 4.55 17.38
C GLU A 161 -13.31 5.85 18.04
N GLN A 162 -12.41 6.62 18.66
CA GLN A 162 -12.75 7.93 19.23
C GLN A 162 -13.31 8.90 18.18
N ILE A 163 -12.67 8.99 17.02
CA ILE A 163 -13.12 9.87 15.93
C ILE A 163 -14.50 9.41 15.39
N GLU A 164 -14.76 8.10 15.34
CA GLU A 164 -16.06 7.57 14.94
C GLU A 164 -17.16 7.90 15.94
N GLU A 165 -16.87 7.87 17.24
CA GLU A 165 -17.79 8.29 18.31
C GLU A 165 -18.07 9.80 18.24
N GLU A 166 -17.04 10.63 18.15
CA GLU A 166 -17.16 12.09 17.99
C GLU A 166 -18.01 12.44 16.76
N LYS A 167 -17.82 11.72 15.65
CA LYS A 167 -18.61 11.87 14.43
C LYS A 167 -20.08 11.48 14.62
N MET A 168 -20.39 10.47 15.43
CA MET A 168 -21.79 10.12 15.75
C MET A 168 -22.44 11.19 16.63
N ASN A 169 -21.74 11.70 17.64
CA ASN A 169 -22.24 12.77 18.50
C ASN A 169 -22.55 14.04 17.71
N LEU A 170 -21.63 14.47 16.84
CA LEU A 170 -21.84 15.64 15.97
C LEU A 170 -23.04 15.45 15.03
N ARG A 171 -23.30 14.22 14.55
CA ARG A 171 -24.50 13.95 13.74
C ARG A 171 -25.78 14.12 14.54
N LEU A 172 -25.82 13.65 15.78
CA LEU A 172 -26.97 13.83 16.67
C LEU A 172 -27.20 15.33 16.96
N ASP A 173 -26.14 16.08 17.25
CA ASP A 173 -26.24 17.53 17.47
C ASP A 173 -26.80 18.27 16.26
N ILE A 174 -26.35 17.91 15.06
CA ILE A 174 -26.90 18.46 13.81
C ILE A 174 -28.39 18.17 13.69
N ASP A 175 -28.84 16.95 14.01
CA ASP A 175 -30.26 16.60 13.90
C ASP A 175 -31.12 17.28 14.96
N VAL A 176 -30.60 17.47 16.18
CA VAL A 176 -31.25 18.30 17.22
C VAL A 176 -31.40 19.74 16.74
N GLN A 177 -30.32 20.34 16.22
CA GLN A 177 -30.36 21.70 15.69
C GLN A 177 -31.35 21.85 14.53
N LYS A 178 -31.45 20.86 13.63
CA LYS A 178 -32.46 20.86 12.56
C LYS A 178 -33.88 20.86 13.13
N LEU A 179 -34.14 20.01 14.13
CA LEU A 179 -35.46 19.89 14.75
C LEU A 179 -35.88 21.19 15.44
N ASP A 180 -34.96 21.84 16.15
CA ASP A 180 -35.23 23.12 16.80
C ASP A 180 -35.41 24.26 15.80
N ASN A 181 -34.63 24.30 14.71
CA ASN A 181 -34.86 25.24 13.61
C ASN A 181 -36.23 25.05 12.96
N GLU A 182 -36.70 23.81 12.81
CA GLU A 182 -38.03 23.54 12.26
C GLU A 182 -39.14 24.01 13.20
N LYS A 183 -38.99 23.81 14.52
CA LYS A 183 -39.91 24.34 15.54
C LYS A 183 -39.95 25.87 15.51
N LEU A 184 -38.79 26.53 15.46
CA LEU A 184 -38.70 28.00 15.36
C LEU A 184 -39.38 28.51 14.08
N ARG A 185 -39.18 27.84 12.95
CA ARG A 185 -39.85 28.19 11.69
C ARG A 185 -41.38 28.08 11.80
N LYS A 186 -41.88 27.00 12.42
CA LYS A 186 -43.34 26.84 12.66
C LYS A 186 -43.88 27.93 13.58
N GLY A 187 -43.15 28.27 14.65
CA GLY A 187 -43.51 29.37 15.55
C GLY A 187 -43.55 30.72 14.84
N LYS A 188 -42.52 31.05 14.06
CA LYS A 188 -42.45 32.29 13.27
C LYS A 188 -43.62 32.43 12.30
N ASN A 189 -43.91 31.38 11.54
CA ASN A 189 -45.04 31.38 10.59
C ASN A 189 -46.40 31.57 11.29
N LYS A 190 -46.55 31.12 12.54
CA LYS A 190 -47.77 31.33 13.32
C LYS A 190 -47.91 32.80 13.75
N VAL A 191 -46.83 33.39 14.29
CA VAL A 191 -46.80 34.79 14.71
C VAL A 191 -47.02 35.73 13.53
N GLU A 192 -46.44 35.45 12.36
CA GLU A 192 -46.69 36.24 11.13
C GLU A 192 -48.16 36.22 10.73
N LYS A 193 -48.83 35.06 10.74
CA LYS A 193 -50.27 34.96 10.45
C LYS A 193 -51.13 35.73 11.45
N GLU A 194 -50.80 35.67 12.74
CA GLU A 194 -51.51 36.41 13.79
C GLU A 194 -51.33 37.92 13.60
N LEU A 195 -50.13 38.38 13.24
CA LEU A 195 -49.84 39.77 12.94
C LEU A 195 -50.62 40.27 11.70
N ASP A 196 -50.65 39.50 10.63
CA ASP A 196 -51.40 39.83 9.41
C ASP A 196 -52.91 39.97 9.70
N SER A 197 -53.48 39.05 10.49
CA SER A 197 -54.88 39.10 10.93
C SER A 197 -55.18 40.38 11.69
N LEU A 198 -54.34 40.70 12.68
CA LEU A 198 -54.50 41.87 13.54
C LEU A 198 -54.38 43.18 12.74
N MET A 199 -53.48 43.20 11.74
CA MET A 199 -53.33 44.33 10.83
C MET A 199 -54.53 44.50 9.89
N THR A 200 -55.17 43.41 9.44
CA THR A 200 -56.44 43.51 8.69
C THR A 200 -57.61 43.98 9.54
N ASP A 201 -57.68 43.57 10.81
CA ASP A 201 -58.75 44.01 11.72
C ASP A 201 -58.64 45.50 12.06
N TYR A 202 -57.42 45.99 12.29
CA TYR A 202 -57.16 47.41 12.51
C TYR A 202 -57.57 48.29 11.31
N LYS A 203 -57.37 47.82 10.07
CA LYS A 203 -57.75 48.56 8.85
C LYS A 203 -59.26 48.67 8.61
N LYS A 204 -60.08 47.89 9.34
CA LYS A 204 -61.55 47.91 9.22
C LYS A 204 -62.23 48.87 10.23
N LEU A 205 -61.47 49.39 11.18
CA LEU A 205 -61.86 50.47 12.10
C LEU A 205 -61.65 51.83 11.44
#